data_AF-A0A7V8N2J3-F1
#
_entry.id   AF-A0A7V8N2J3-F1
#
_cell.length_a   1.000
_cell.length_b   1.000
_cell.length_c   1.000
_cell.angle_alpha   90.00
_cell.angle_beta   90.00
_cell.angle_gamma   90.00
#
_symmetry.space_group_name_H-M   'P 1'
#
loop_
_entity.id
_entity.type
_entity.pdbx_description
1 polymer ?
#
loop_
_entity_poly.entity_id
_entity_poly.type
_entity_poly.pdbx_seq_one_letter_code
_entity_poly.pdbx_strand_id
1 'polypeptide(L)'
;MLNKMLLFFEKQPTVYGGYTLKGKPLVKNQSNSFSAPLLYAAKGHRNFSNLYASQRWIFDYSIVGKDYYGDTLKMLVLLKLY
;
A
#
# COMPACT_ATOMS: atom_id res chain seq x y z
N MET A 1 -1.47 16.38 5.48
CA MET A 1 -0.86 15.15 6.02
C MET A 1 -0.66 14.10 4.94
N LEU A 2 -1.72 13.74 4.18
CA LEU A 2 -1.67 12.74 3.11
C LEU A 2 -0.52 12.92 2.11
N ASN A 3 -0.36 14.10 1.50
CA ASN A 3 0.71 14.34 0.54
C ASN A 3 2.11 14.11 1.13
N LYS A 4 2.34 14.39 2.43
CA LYS A 4 3.65 14.13 3.06
C LYS A 4 3.92 12.62 3.17
N MET A 5 2.90 11.83 3.48
CA MET A 5 3.01 10.36 3.53
C MET A 5 3.24 9.80 2.12
N LEU A 6 2.47 10.23 1.13
CA LEU A 6 2.64 9.79 -0.26
C LEU A 6 4.02 10.15 -0.81
N LEU A 7 4.52 11.37 -0.54
CA LEU A 7 5.87 11.78 -0.91
C LEU A 7 6.97 10.94 -0.23
N PHE A 8 6.75 10.47 1.00
CA PHE A 8 7.67 9.57 1.68
C PHE A 8 7.70 8.20 0.99
N PHE A 9 6.54 7.62 0.69
CA PHE A 9 6.42 6.29 0.09
C PHE A 9 6.80 6.26 -1.40
N GLU A 10 6.57 7.32 -2.16
CA GLU A 10 7.00 7.46 -3.57
C GLU A 10 8.53 7.33 -3.71
N LYS A 11 9.29 7.68 -2.66
CA LYS A 11 10.76 7.57 -2.65
C LYS A 11 11.28 6.21 -2.20
N GLN A 12 10.41 5.30 -1.76
CA GLN A 12 10.82 3.98 -1.29
C GLN A 12 10.88 3.02 -2.48
N PRO A 13 11.99 2.27 -2.68
CA PRO A 13 12.05 1.25 -3.73
C PRO A 13 11.05 0.11 -3.47
N THR A 14 10.82 -0.19 -2.18
CA THR A 14 9.87 -1.21 -1.72
C THR A 14 9.14 -0.67 -0.49
N VAL A 15 7.82 -0.77 -0.49
CA VAL A 15 6.98 -0.45 0.69
C VAL A 15 6.84 -1.70 1.56
N TYR A 16 7.26 -1.60 2.82
CA TYR A 16 7.20 -2.70 3.80
C TYR A 16 5.99 -2.58 4.74
N GLY A 17 5.72 -3.65 5.49
CA GLY A 17 4.58 -3.76 6.41
C GLY A 17 4.65 -2.94 7.72
N GLY A 18 5.51 -1.93 7.81
CA GLY A 18 5.59 -1.09 9.01
C GLY A 18 6.79 -0.15 9.02
N TYR A 19 6.61 1.05 9.59
CA TYR A 19 7.63 2.09 9.68
C TYR A 19 7.56 2.81 11.03
N THR A 20 8.72 3.21 11.54
CA THR A 20 8.80 4.23 12.61
C THR A 20 8.32 5.58 12.09
N LEU A 21 7.95 6.51 12.99
CA LEU A 21 7.59 7.88 12.62
C LEU A 21 8.73 8.66 11.92
N LYS A 22 9.97 8.19 12.05
CA LYS A 22 11.15 8.73 11.35
C LYS A 22 11.40 8.05 9.99
N GLY A 23 10.50 7.18 9.53
CA GLY A 23 10.56 6.54 8.22
C GLY A 23 11.46 5.30 8.13
N LYS A 24 11.94 4.76 9.25
CA LYS A 24 12.72 3.49 9.25
C LYS A 24 11.78 2.28 9.18
N PRO A 25 12.00 1.31 8.27
CA PRO A 25 11.23 0.07 8.23
C PRO A 25 11.35 -0.71 9.54
N LEU A 26 10.22 -1.23 10.03
CA LEU A 26 10.17 -2.14 11.18
C LEU A 26 10.33 -3.61 10.77
N VAL A 27 9.93 -3.92 9.54
CA VAL A 27 9.98 -5.26 8.94
C VAL A 27 10.46 -5.16 7.49
N LYS A 28 10.92 -6.27 6.92
CA LYS A 28 11.43 -6.35 5.54
C LYS A 28 10.50 -7.10 4.57
N ASN A 29 9.31 -7.48 5.02
CA ASN A 29 8.26 -8.04 4.17
C ASN A 29 7.24 -6.96 3.81
N GLN A 30 6.65 -7.08 2.62
CA GLN A 30 5.48 -6.29 2.23
C GLN A 30 4.24 -6.80 2.97
N SER A 31 3.18 -6.00 3.03
CA SER A 31 1.94 -6.38 3.69
C SER A 31 0.74 -5.76 2.99
N ASN A 32 -0.30 -6.57 2.77
CA ASN A 32 -1.59 -6.11 2.24
C ASN A 32 -2.16 -4.96 3.10
N SER A 33 -1.98 -5.05 4.40
CA SER A 33 -2.45 -4.08 5.39
C SER A 33 -1.80 -2.69 5.23
N PHE A 34 -0.63 -2.62 4.60
CA PHE A 34 0.06 -1.36 4.27
C PHE A 34 -0.15 -0.95 2.81
N SER A 35 -0.01 -1.91 1.88
CA SER A 35 -0.06 -1.64 0.45
C SER A 35 -1.46 -1.32 -0.06
N ALA A 36 -2.51 -1.95 0.47
CA ALA A 36 -3.88 -1.70 0.00
C ALA A 36 -4.35 -0.26 0.26
N PRO A 37 -4.28 0.29 1.49
CA PRO A 37 -4.64 1.68 1.73
C PRO A 37 -3.80 2.66 0.92
N LEU A 38 -2.52 2.36 0.71
CA LEU A 38 -1.60 3.21 -0.04
C LEU A 38 -1.93 3.25 -1.53
N LEU A 39 -2.31 2.11 -2.12
CA LEU A 39 -2.81 2.03 -3.48
C LEU A 39 -4.04 2.92 -3.67
N TYR A 40 -5.02 2.80 -2.77
CA TYR A 40 -6.23 3.64 -2.84
C TYR A 40 -5.91 5.12 -2.69
N ALA A 41 -5.02 5.47 -1.75
CA ALA A 41 -4.62 6.84 -1.49
C ALA A 41 -3.84 7.49 -2.65
N ALA A 42 -3.09 6.71 -3.44
CA ALA A 42 -2.38 7.20 -4.61
C ALA A 42 -3.26 7.30 -5.88
N LYS A 43 -4.46 6.68 -5.89
CA LYS A 43 -5.38 6.66 -7.03
C LYS A 43 -5.70 8.08 -7.51
N GLY A 44 -5.54 8.35 -8.81
CA GLY A 44 -5.92 9.62 -9.44
C GLY A 44 -4.93 10.78 -9.22
N HIS A 45 -3.87 10.59 -8.42
CA HIS A 45 -2.85 11.61 -8.22
C HIS A 45 -1.67 11.40 -9.19
N ARG A 46 -1.55 12.25 -10.22
CA ARG A 46 -0.50 12.15 -11.26
C ARG A 46 0.92 12.05 -10.68
N ASN A 47 1.20 12.79 -9.61
CA ASN A 47 2.51 12.84 -8.95
C ASN A 47 2.87 11.56 -8.18
N PHE A 48 1.91 10.63 -8.00
CA PHE A 48 2.09 9.38 -7.25
C PHE A 48 1.74 8.16 -8.12
N SER A 49 1.85 8.29 -9.43
CA SER A 49 1.53 7.23 -10.39
C SER A 49 2.47 6.03 -10.26
N ASN A 50 3.75 6.25 -9.96
CA ASN A 50 4.69 5.15 -9.70
C ASN A 50 4.37 4.45 -8.39
N LEU A 51 4.07 5.20 -7.32
CA LEU A 51 3.60 4.60 -6.07
C LEU A 51 2.32 3.79 -6.27
N TYR A 52 1.35 4.31 -7.03
CA TYR A 52 0.16 3.54 -7.38
C TYR A 52 0.55 2.23 -8.10
N ALA A 53 1.37 2.31 -9.15
CA ALA A 53 1.81 1.13 -9.89
C ALA A 53 2.54 0.11 -9.00
N SER A 54 3.44 0.58 -8.12
CA SER A 54 4.23 -0.27 -7.25
C SER A 54 3.42 -0.96 -6.15
N GLN A 55 2.20 -0.52 -5.86
CA GLN A 55 1.30 -1.19 -4.92
C GLN A 55 0.27 -2.10 -5.60
N ARG A 56 0.17 -2.15 -6.93
CA ARG A 56 -0.81 -3.01 -7.63
C ARG A 56 -0.60 -4.49 -7.41
N TRP A 57 0.61 -4.91 -7.02
CA TRP A 57 0.96 -6.30 -6.72
C TRP A 57 0.01 -6.97 -5.72
N ILE A 58 -0.68 -6.20 -4.87
CA ILE A 58 -1.65 -6.74 -3.94
C ILE A 58 -2.75 -7.54 -4.64
N PHE A 59 -3.02 -7.29 -5.93
CA PHE A 59 -4.00 -8.03 -6.72
C PHE A 59 -3.45 -9.27 -7.41
N ASP A 60 -2.13 -9.50 -7.39
CA ASP A 60 -1.49 -10.61 -8.10
C ASP A 60 -1.68 -11.96 -7.38
N TYR A 61 -2.02 -11.92 -6.09
CA TYR A 61 -2.19 -13.11 -5.25
C TYR A 61 -3.64 -13.29 -4.82
N SER A 62 -4.11 -14.53 -4.71
CA SER A 62 -5.44 -14.83 -4.18
C SER A 62 -5.55 -14.53 -2.68
N ILE A 63 -6.77 -14.22 -2.21
CA ILE A 63 -7.07 -14.11 -0.79
C ILE A 63 -7.05 -15.53 -0.19
N VAL A 64 -6.17 -15.76 0.77
CA VAL A 64 -5.94 -17.09 1.36
C VAL A 64 -6.50 -17.19 2.79
N GLY A 65 -7.01 -16.08 3.35
CA GLY A 65 -7.71 -16.06 4.65
C GLY A 65 -6.80 -16.14 5.88
N LYS A 66 -5.48 -16.15 5.69
CA LYS A 66 -4.50 -16.15 6.78
C LYS A 66 -4.19 -14.75 7.34
N ASP A 67 -4.44 -13.70 6.54
CA ASP A 67 -4.31 -12.29 6.94
C ASP A 67 -5.68 -11.63 6.84
N TYR A 68 -6.60 -11.97 7.75
CA TYR A 68 -7.98 -11.46 7.74
C TYR A 68 -8.04 -9.93 7.58
N TYR A 69 -7.18 -9.20 8.29
CA TYR A 69 -7.17 -7.75 8.24
C TYR A 69 -6.67 -7.22 6.89
N GLY A 70 -5.53 -7.71 6.40
CA GLY A 70 -5.00 -7.31 5.09
C GLY A 70 -5.90 -7.71 3.93
N ASP A 71 -6.50 -8.90 4.00
CA ASP A 71 -7.45 -9.40 3.00
C ASP A 71 -8.73 -8.56 2.96
N THR A 72 -9.24 -8.15 4.14
CA THR A 72 -10.38 -7.23 4.23
C THR A 72 -10.07 -5.87 3.60
N LEU A 73 -8.92 -5.27 3.91
CA LEU A 73 -8.51 -3.99 3.34
C LEU A 73 -8.34 -4.08 1.81
N LYS A 74 -7.74 -5.16 1.32
CA LYS A 74 -7.61 -5.43 -0.10
C LYS A 74 -8.98 -5.51 -0.79
N MET A 75 -9.94 -6.22 -0.21
CA MET A 75 -11.31 -6.31 -0.75
C MET A 75 -12.01 -4.95 -0.78
N LEU A 76 -11.91 -4.17 0.29
CA LEU A 76 -12.47 -2.82 0.35
C LEU A 76 -11.89 -1.91 -0.72
N VAL A 77 -10.58 -1.98 -0.94
CA VAL A 77 -9.90 -1.20 -1.96
C VAL A 77 -10.32 -1.66 -3.35
N LEU A 78 -10.38 -2.97 -3.60
CA LEU A 78 -10.87 -3.52 -4.87
C LEU A 78 -12.27 -2.97 -5.20
N LEU A 79 -13.21 -3.04 -4.25
CA LEU A 79 -14.57 -2.51 -4.40
C LEU A 79 -14.64 -0.99 -4.62
N LYS A 80 -13.62 -0.23 -4.23
CA LYS A 80 -13.55 1.22 -4.46
C LYS A 80 -12.81 1.59 -5.75
N LEU A 81 -12.05 0.65 -6.32
CA LEU A 81 -11.32 0.87 -7.56
C LEU A 81 -12.20 0.61 -8.79
N TYR A 82 -13.07 -0.40 -8.69
CA TYR A 82 -14.09 -0.78 -9.67
C TYR A 82 -15.47 -0.23 -9.28
#